data_AF-W1I8G4-F1
#
_entry.id   AF-W1I8G4-F1
#
_cell.length_a   1.000
_cell.length_b   1.000
_cell.length_c   1.000
_cell.angle_alpha   90.00
_cell.angle_beta   90.00
_cell.angle_gamma   90.00
#
_symmetry.space_group_name_H-M   'P 1'
#
loop_
_entity.id
_entity.type
_entity.pdbx_description
1 polymer ?
#
loop_
_entity_poly.entity_id
_entity_poly.type
_entity_poly.pdbx_seq_one_letter_code
_entity_poly.pdbx_strand_id
1 'polypeptide(L)'
;ALSRRFSKIDIDEPSVEDTLTILKGIQAKYEAYHKITFSEEALQSAVDLSVKYLHDRFLPDKAMDIIDEVGAHFMLRGEADVIVSSSDIEASVARMLKLPSTVVSSNDVSKLKNMAKDIKAKLLVKMMQLIQ
;
A
#
# COMPACT_ATOMS: atom_id res chain seq x y z
N ALA A 1 -15.97 32.81 -20.60
CA ALA A 1 -15.15 33.87 -21.25
C ALA A 1 -13.76 33.37 -21.67
N LEU A 2 -13.04 32.61 -20.82
CA LEU A 2 -11.70 32.05 -21.12
C LEU A 2 -11.69 30.83 -22.06
N SER A 3 -12.80 30.10 -22.20
CA SER A 3 -12.92 28.90 -23.05
C SER A 3 -12.71 29.12 -24.55
N ARG A 4 -12.66 30.38 -25.00
CA ARG A 4 -12.40 30.76 -26.40
C ARG A 4 -10.93 31.14 -26.65
N ARG A 5 -10.13 31.23 -25.57
CA ARG A 5 -8.70 31.57 -25.61
C ARG A 5 -7.80 30.40 -25.23
N PHE A 6 -8.34 29.40 -24.54
CA PHE A 6 -7.63 28.20 -24.14
C PHE A 6 -8.26 26.98 -24.79
N SER A 7 -7.43 26.19 -25.46
CA SER A 7 -7.78 24.84 -25.87
C SER A 7 -7.69 23.92 -24.65
N LYS A 8 -8.75 23.17 -24.37
CA LYS A 8 -8.75 22.16 -23.32
C LYS A 8 -7.84 21.00 -23.76
N ILE A 9 -6.86 20.68 -22.94
CA ILE A 9 -6.08 19.44 -23.06
C ILE A 9 -6.55 18.57 -21.91
N ASP A 10 -7.14 17.44 -22.25
CA ASP A 10 -7.52 16.42 -21.27
C ASP A 10 -6.28 15.58 -20.94
N ILE A 11 -5.98 15.45 -19.66
CA ILE A 11 -4.87 14.66 -19.14
C ILE A 11 -5.49 13.50 -18.39
N ASP A 12 -5.38 12.31 -18.96
CA ASP A 12 -5.88 11.08 -18.36
C ASP A 12 -4.92 10.56 -17.29
N GLU A 13 -5.44 9.75 -16.37
CA GLU A 13 -4.64 9.01 -15.40
C GLU A 13 -3.73 8.00 -16.12
N PRO A 14 -2.44 7.92 -15.79
CA PRO A 14 -1.53 6.94 -16.40
C PRO A 14 -1.92 5.50 -16.02
N SER A 15 -1.51 4.56 -16.87
CA SER A 15 -1.67 3.14 -16.57
C SER A 15 -0.74 2.69 -15.42
N VAL A 16 -0.97 1.48 -14.91
CA VAL A 16 -0.09 0.84 -13.91
C VAL A 16 1.34 0.71 -14.44
N GLU A 17 1.50 0.31 -15.70
CA GLU A 17 2.82 0.13 -16.34
C GLU A 17 3.53 1.48 -16.56
N ASP A 18 2.80 2.49 -17.00
CA ASP A 18 3.33 3.85 -17.16
C ASP A 18 3.76 4.42 -15.81
N THR A 19 2.95 4.19 -14.77
CA THR A 19 3.28 4.63 -13.41
C THR A 19 4.53 3.95 -12.89
N LEU A 20 4.69 2.64 -13.11
CA LEU A 20 5.91 1.94 -12.74
C LEU A 20 7.13 2.54 -13.46
N THR A 21 6.98 2.89 -14.74
CA THR A 21 8.05 3.55 -15.52
C THR A 21 8.38 4.93 -14.96
N ILE A 22 7.37 5.71 -14.57
CA ILE A 22 7.55 7.01 -13.90
C ILE A 22 8.28 6.83 -12.58
N LEU A 23 7.88 5.86 -11.75
CA LEU A 23 8.52 5.56 -10.47
C LEU A 23 10.00 5.18 -10.65
N LYS A 24 10.33 4.34 -11.64
CA LYS A 24 11.73 4.00 -11.98
C LYS A 24 12.52 5.24 -12.40
N GLY A 25 11.90 6.18 -13.11
CA GLY A 25 12.54 7.43 -13.54
C GLY A 25 12.88 8.39 -12.39
N ILE A 26 12.09 8.38 -11.32
CA ILE A 26 12.31 9.22 -10.12
C ILE A 26 13.03 8.50 -8.99
N GLN A 27 13.10 7.16 -9.03
CA GLN A 27 13.65 6.28 -8.00
C GLN A 27 14.99 6.80 -7.47
N ALA A 28 15.96 7.06 -8.35
CA ALA A 28 17.29 7.50 -7.96
C ALA A 28 17.29 8.78 -7.08
N LYS A 29 16.32 9.68 -7.27
CA LYS A 29 16.18 10.89 -6.44
C LYS A 29 15.66 10.56 -5.04
N TYR A 30 14.68 9.67 -4.95
CA TYR A 30 14.12 9.23 -3.67
C TYR A 30 15.13 8.41 -2.88
N GLU A 31 15.86 7.52 -3.54
CA GLU A 31 16.92 6.72 -2.93
C GLU A 31 18.04 7.59 -2.36
N ALA A 32 18.49 8.59 -3.13
CA ALA A 32 19.52 9.52 -2.68
C ALA A 32 19.04 10.41 -1.51
N TYR A 33 17.79 10.85 -1.55
CA TYR A 33 17.21 11.67 -0.49
C TYR A 33 17.03 10.87 0.80
N HIS A 34 16.41 9.69 0.71
CA HIS A 34 16.07 8.84 1.85
C HIS A 34 17.22 7.94 2.33
N LYS A 35 18.32 7.83 1.56
CA LYS A 35 19.47 6.93 1.80
C LYS A 35 19.07 5.46 1.91
N ILE A 36 18.20 5.03 1.02
CA ILE A 36 17.69 3.66 0.90
C ILE A 36 17.69 3.23 -0.55
N THR A 37 17.54 1.93 -0.80
CA THR A 37 17.40 1.37 -2.14
C THR A 37 16.05 0.66 -2.25
N PHE A 38 15.30 0.92 -3.31
CA PHE A 38 14.03 0.21 -3.56
C PHE A 38 14.28 -1.02 -4.43
N SER A 39 13.73 -2.18 -4.03
CA SER A 39 13.68 -3.35 -4.90
C SER A 39 12.62 -3.15 -6.01
N GLU A 40 12.77 -3.85 -7.14
CA GLU A 40 11.76 -3.76 -8.21
C GLU A 40 10.37 -4.24 -7.73
N GLU A 41 10.35 -5.26 -6.88
CA GLU A 41 9.13 -5.80 -6.27
C GLU A 41 8.46 -4.78 -5.33
N ALA A 42 9.25 -3.95 -4.65
CA ALA A 42 8.73 -2.88 -3.80
C ALA A 42 8.04 -1.80 -4.63
N LEU A 43 8.65 -1.37 -5.74
CA LEU A 43 8.02 -0.39 -6.65
C LEU A 43 6.72 -0.93 -7.24
N GLN A 44 6.73 -2.19 -7.70
CA GLN A 44 5.52 -2.84 -8.23
C GLN A 44 4.43 -2.92 -7.16
N SER A 45 4.78 -3.36 -5.95
CA SER A 45 3.84 -3.46 -4.84
C SER A 45 3.24 -2.11 -4.46
N ALA A 46 4.02 -1.03 -4.51
CA ALA A 46 3.52 0.31 -4.22
C ALA A 46 2.42 0.72 -5.20
N VAL A 47 2.61 0.48 -6.50
CA VAL A 47 1.59 0.77 -7.52
C VAL A 47 0.35 -0.11 -7.30
N ASP A 48 0.52 -1.42 -7.18
CA ASP A 48 -0.60 -2.37 -7.06
C ASP A 48 -1.45 -2.12 -5.81
N LEU A 49 -0.81 -1.90 -4.66
CA LEU A 49 -1.49 -1.61 -3.40
C LEU A 49 -2.15 -0.23 -3.42
N SER A 50 -1.55 0.75 -4.09
CA SER A 50 -2.18 2.07 -4.26
C SER A 50 -3.48 1.97 -5.05
N VAL A 51 -3.51 1.16 -6.13
CA VAL A 51 -4.72 0.95 -6.93
C VAL A 51 -5.76 0.17 -6.13
N LYS A 52 -5.34 -0.84 -5.37
CA LYS A 52 -6.24 -1.73 -4.61
C LYS A 52 -6.91 -1.05 -3.42
N TYR A 53 -6.23 -0.12 -2.76
CA TYR A 53 -6.71 0.43 -1.48
C TYR A 53 -6.93 1.95 -1.49
N LEU A 54 -6.34 2.71 -2.41
CA LEU A 54 -6.45 4.17 -2.49
C LEU A 54 -7.27 4.56 -3.73
N HIS A 55 -8.58 4.40 -3.62
CA HIS A 55 -9.53 4.65 -4.73
C HIS A 55 -9.91 6.13 -4.89
N ASP A 56 -9.66 6.96 -3.89
CA ASP A 56 -9.96 8.40 -3.88
C ASP A 56 -8.84 9.25 -4.48
N ARG A 57 -7.76 8.61 -4.91
CA ARG A 57 -6.55 9.25 -5.45
C ARG A 57 -6.15 8.63 -6.78
N PHE A 58 -5.50 9.44 -7.61
CA PHE A 58 -5.09 9.06 -8.96
C PHE A 58 -3.59 8.74 -9.02
N LEU A 59 -3.22 7.83 -9.91
CA LEU A 59 -1.84 7.61 -10.31
C LEU A 59 -1.28 8.84 -11.05
N PRO A 60 0.05 9.07 -11.03
CA PRO A 60 1.07 8.32 -10.30
C PRO A 60 1.23 8.77 -8.83
N ASP A 61 0.55 9.86 -8.45
CA ASP A 61 0.71 10.58 -7.18
C ASP A 61 0.54 9.67 -5.97
N LYS A 62 -0.55 8.87 -5.93
CA LYS A 62 -0.79 7.95 -4.81
C LYS A 62 0.29 6.89 -4.60
N ALA A 63 0.97 6.46 -5.66
CA ALA A 63 2.04 5.48 -5.55
C ALA A 63 3.35 6.16 -5.09
N MET A 64 3.60 7.39 -5.55
CA MET A 64 4.72 8.22 -5.08
C MET A 64 4.61 8.52 -3.58
N ASP A 65 3.41 8.83 -3.09
CA ASP A 65 3.18 9.07 -1.66
C ASP A 65 3.52 7.86 -0.79
N ILE A 66 3.19 6.64 -1.24
CA ILE A 66 3.53 5.40 -0.52
C ILE A 66 5.05 5.22 -0.44
N ILE A 67 5.75 5.42 -1.55
CA ILE A 67 7.21 5.30 -1.65
C ILE A 67 7.89 6.33 -0.74
N ASP A 68 7.39 7.57 -0.74
CA ASP A 68 7.93 8.65 0.09
C ASP A 68 7.73 8.37 1.58
N GLU A 69 6.54 7.93 1.98
CA GLU A 69 6.22 7.59 3.37
C GLU A 69 7.11 6.44 3.88
N VAL A 70 7.37 5.43 3.04
CA VAL A 70 8.28 4.33 3.37
C VAL A 70 9.71 4.84 3.56
N GLY A 71 10.19 5.69 2.65
CA GLY A 71 11.52 6.29 2.77
C GLY A 71 11.68 7.14 4.02
N ALA A 72 10.70 8.01 4.29
CA ALA A 72 10.65 8.84 5.48
C ALA A 72 10.63 7.99 6.76
N HIS A 73 9.88 6.88 6.75
CA HIS A 73 9.82 5.95 7.88
C HIS A 73 11.20 5.33 8.20
N PHE A 74 11.97 4.91 7.20
CA PHE A 74 13.33 4.38 7.42
C PHE A 74 14.30 5.46 7.90
N MET A 75 14.23 6.65 7.30
CA MET A 75 15.05 7.79 7.72
C MET A 75 14.78 8.19 9.18
N LEU A 76 13.53 8.21 9.62
CA LEU A 76 13.15 8.50 11.01
C LEU A 76 13.69 7.47 12.00
N ARG A 77 13.88 6.22 11.57
CA ARG A 77 14.48 5.15 12.38
C ARG A 77 16.01 5.20 12.40
N GLY A 78 16.62 6.08 11.60
CA GLY A 78 18.07 6.19 11.46
C GLY A 78 18.69 5.01 10.71
N GLU A 79 17.88 4.24 9.97
CA GLU A 79 18.35 3.12 9.17
C GLU A 79 18.73 3.64 7.77
N ALA A 80 20.04 3.67 7.49
CA ALA A 80 20.59 4.02 6.18
C ALA A 80 21.09 2.76 5.46
N ASP A 81 21.15 2.81 4.13
CA ASP A 81 21.56 1.71 3.24
C ASP A 81 20.69 0.45 3.35
N VAL A 82 19.40 0.62 3.69
CA VAL A 82 18.42 -0.47 3.72
C VAL A 82 17.83 -0.69 2.32
N ILE A 83 17.66 -1.96 1.96
CA ILE A 83 16.91 -2.37 0.78
C ILE A 83 15.44 -2.54 1.17
N VAL A 84 14.57 -1.70 0.62
CA VAL A 84 13.13 -1.76 0.82
C VAL A 84 12.55 -2.90 0.00
N SER A 85 11.84 -3.80 0.68
CA SER A 85 11.15 -4.95 0.08
C SER A 85 9.64 -4.68 -0.08
N SER A 86 8.93 -5.57 -0.78
CA SER A 86 7.46 -5.51 -0.88
C SER A 86 6.77 -5.54 0.49
N SER A 87 7.33 -6.27 1.47
CA SER A 87 6.76 -6.37 2.81
C SER A 87 6.76 -5.03 3.57
N ASP A 88 7.75 -4.17 3.32
CA ASP A 88 7.85 -2.86 3.95
C ASP A 88 6.79 -1.89 3.39
N ILE A 89 6.51 -2.01 2.09
CA ILE A 89 5.42 -1.30 1.41
C ILE A 89 4.07 -1.71 2.00
N GLU A 90 3.82 -3.02 2.10
CA GLU A 90 2.59 -3.55 2.70
C GLU A 90 2.39 -3.03 4.14
N ALA A 91 3.45 -3.02 4.94
CA ALA A 91 3.41 -2.50 6.29
C ALA A 91 3.08 -1.00 6.32
N SER A 92 3.61 -0.21 5.39
CA SER A 92 3.32 1.22 5.30
C SER A 92 1.89 1.51 4.88
N VAL A 93 1.40 0.80 3.85
CA VAL A 93 0.00 0.90 3.41
C VAL A 93 -0.95 0.48 4.53
N ALA A 94 -0.65 -0.58 5.27
CA ALA A 94 -1.44 -0.99 6.42
C ALA A 94 -1.51 0.08 7.51
N ARG A 95 -0.38 0.76 7.81
CA ARG A 95 -0.33 1.88 8.76
C ARG A 95 -1.19 3.05 8.28
N MET A 96 -1.06 3.43 7.00
CA MET A 96 -1.81 4.53 6.42
C MET A 96 -3.34 4.30 6.48
N LEU A 97 -3.77 3.06 6.24
CA LEU A 97 -5.17 2.65 6.29
C LEU A 97 -5.67 2.31 7.72
N LYS A 98 -4.78 2.36 8.73
CA LYS A 98 -5.05 1.91 10.11
C LYS A 98 -5.59 0.48 10.17
N LEU A 99 -5.18 -0.37 9.22
CA LEU A 99 -5.55 -1.77 9.17
C LEU A 99 -4.46 -2.63 9.84
N PRO A 100 -4.82 -3.74 10.50
CA PRO A 100 -3.82 -4.71 10.94
C PRO A 100 -3.07 -5.26 9.72
N SER A 101 -1.73 -5.29 9.75
CA SER A 101 -0.87 -5.82 8.68
C SER A 101 -1.17 -7.28 8.30
N THR A 102 -1.88 -8.01 9.16
CA THR A 102 -2.37 -9.37 8.90
C THR A 102 -3.49 -9.47 7.85
N VAL A 103 -4.07 -8.35 7.41
CA VAL A 103 -5.12 -8.32 6.38
C VAL A 103 -4.53 -8.20 4.97
N VAL A 104 -3.32 -7.66 4.83
CA VAL A 104 -2.72 -7.41 3.50
C VAL A 104 -2.18 -8.70 2.87
N SER A 105 -1.71 -9.66 3.68
CA SER A 105 -1.07 -10.91 3.23
C SER A 105 -2.00 -12.15 3.26
N SER A 106 -3.19 -12.08 3.85
CA SER A 106 -3.96 -13.30 4.11
C SER A 106 -5.06 -13.57 3.08
N ASN A 107 -4.90 -14.65 2.33
CA ASN A 107 -5.95 -15.40 1.63
C ASN A 107 -7.33 -15.32 2.32
N ASP A 108 -8.18 -14.41 1.82
CA ASP A 108 -9.53 -14.17 2.34
C ASP A 108 -10.39 -15.44 2.39
N VAL A 109 -10.16 -16.37 1.46
CA VAL A 109 -10.88 -17.64 1.35
C VAL A 109 -10.65 -18.53 2.58
N SER A 110 -9.42 -18.57 3.10
CA SER A 110 -9.06 -19.44 4.22
C SER A 110 -9.62 -18.91 5.54
N LYS A 111 -9.62 -17.57 5.72
CA LYS A 111 -10.23 -16.92 6.89
C LYS A 111 -11.75 -17.10 6.87
N LEU A 112 -12.42 -16.86 5.74
CA LEU A 112 -13.86 -17.08 5.58
C LEU A 112 -14.28 -18.52 5.92
N LYS A 113 -13.49 -19.51 5.48
CA LYS A 113 -13.77 -20.94 5.75
C LYS A 113 -13.73 -21.27 7.25
N ASN A 114 -12.89 -20.58 8.02
CA ASN A 114 -12.70 -20.87 9.45
C ASN A 114 -13.60 -20.02 10.37
N MET A 115 -14.14 -18.90 9.90
CA MET A 115 -15.06 -18.05 10.70
C MET A 115 -16.30 -18.83 11.20
N ALA A 116 -16.86 -19.73 10.38
CA ALA A 116 -18.00 -20.55 10.80
C ALA A 116 -17.66 -21.50 11.97
N LYS A 117 -16.43 -22.03 11.99
CA LYS A 117 -15.94 -22.89 13.07
C LYS A 117 -15.63 -22.07 14.33
N ASP A 118 -15.02 -20.90 14.16
CA ASP A 118 -14.66 -20.02 15.28
C ASP A 118 -15.87 -19.46 16.01
N ILE A 119 -16.93 -19.10 15.29
CA ILE A 119 -18.20 -18.66 15.89
C ILE A 119 -18.84 -19.80 16.68
N LYS A 120 -18.86 -21.02 16.12
CA LYS A 120 -19.41 -22.20 16.80
C LYS A 120 -18.62 -22.54 18.08
N ALA A 121 -17.30 -22.47 18.02
CA ALA A 121 -16.44 -22.70 19.18
C ALA A 121 -16.68 -21.66 20.29
N LYS A 122 -16.78 -20.36 19.94
CA LYS A 122 -17.07 -19.29 20.91
C LYS A 122 -18.46 -19.43 21.55
N LEU A 123 -19.48 -19.84 20.78
CA LEU A 123 -20.81 -20.12 21.32
C LEU A 123 -20.78 -21.28 22.31
N LEU A 124 -20.08 -22.38 21.99
CA LEU A 124 -19.96 -23.53 22.89
C LEU A 124 -19.26 -23.19 24.20
N VAL A 125 -18.17 -22.43 24.14
CA VAL A 125 -17.46 -21.95 25.35
C VAL A 125 -18.37 -21.06 26.21
N LYS A 126 -19.11 -20.14 25.57
CA LYS A 126 -20.03 -19.26 26.29
C LYS A 126 -21.22 -20.02 26.90
N MET A 127 -21.70 -21.08 26.24
CA MET A 127 -22.72 -21.96 26.80
C MET A 127 -22.19 -22.78 27.98
N MET A 128 -20.95 -23.27 27.94
CA MET A 128 -20.33 -23.93 29.09
C MET A 128 -20.15 -23.00 30.29
N GLN A 129 -19.81 -21.72 30.07
CA GLN A 129 -19.69 -20.73 31.15
C GLN A 129 -21.03 -20.33 31.77
N LEU A 130 -22.14 -20.48 31.05
CA LEU A 130 -23.50 -20.20 31.58
C LEU A 130 -24.10 -21.36 32.40
N ILE A 131 -23.43 -22.52 32.40
CA ILE A 131 -23.87 -23.73 33.12
C ILE A 131 -23.07 -23.92 34.43
N GLN A 132 -22.07 -23.08 34.71
CA GLN A 132 -21.39 -22.97 36.02
C GLN A 132 -21.91 -21.78 36.81
#